data_AF-A0A1L3JFE1-F1
#
_entry.id   AF-A0A1L3JFE1-F1
#
_cell.length_a   1.000
_cell.length_b   1.000
_cell.length_c   1.000
_cell.angle_alpha   90.00
_cell.angle_beta   90.00
_cell.angle_gamma   90.00
#
_symmetry.space_group_name_H-M   'P 1'
#
loop_
_entity.id
_entity.type
_entity.pdbx_description
1 polymer ?
#
loop_
_entity_poly.entity_id
_entity_poly.type
_entity_poly.pdbx_seq_one_letter_code
_entity_poly.pdbx_strand_id
1 'polypeptide(L)'
;MKKSIHLVSFDNPYPPNYGGVIDVFYKIKKLHKLGVDIILHINVFDTQNQQPELEKYCKKIYYYKRKNNFLSLFSILPFRVKSRSNYQLTINLKSETIPIIFEGLHSIYPLLKFNFKDAYIRTHNIEHKYFFELSKSEKNIFKKALFYVEAIKLRRIETNLKRTKGIFTISPIEQRYFLSKFGLKSKYIPAFHEAKKNNNLFSKGNFILYHGNLNVSENVTAAMFLIDVYKNSEFNLVIAGTFKNKLLLREINKHDNIVYNPIPNQEELDKLFAQAHINILITFQNTGIKLKLLNTLYKGKFIIANKFMVEKTGLEKLCKIANNKQEILAETLNLFKKEFSSEEILERELILKEFNPETSAQKIIDIIFN
;
A
#
# COMPACT_ATOMS: atom_id res chain seq x y z
N MET A 1 -30.54 -7.73 11.00
CA MET A 1 -29.44 -7.70 12.00
C MET A 1 -28.40 -6.68 11.55
N LYS A 2 -27.84 -5.88 12.46
CA LYS A 2 -26.80 -4.89 12.13
C LYS A 2 -25.46 -5.58 11.84
N LYS A 3 -24.89 -5.38 10.64
CA LYS A 3 -23.63 -6.00 10.22
C LYS A 3 -22.49 -5.44 11.06
N SER A 4 -21.77 -6.30 11.78
CA SER A 4 -20.68 -5.91 12.68
C SER A 4 -19.45 -6.79 12.47
N ILE A 5 -18.25 -6.20 12.54
CA ILE A 5 -16.98 -6.94 12.45
C ILE A 5 -15.98 -6.50 13.51
N HIS A 6 -15.11 -7.43 13.92
CA HIS A 6 -13.81 -7.09 14.48
C HIS A 6 -12.81 -6.85 13.35
N LEU A 7 -12.07 -5.74 13.40
CA LEU A 7 -10.96 -5.47 12.48
C LEU A 7 -9.65 -5.36 13.26
N VAL A 8 -8.71 -6.27 13.02
CA VAL A 8 -7.42 -6.33 13.71
C VAL A 8 -6.32 -5.76 12.84
N SER A 9 -5.95 -4.51 13.09
CA SER A 9 -4.89 -3.80 12.39
C SER A 9 -3.50 -4.07 12.98
N PHE A 10 -2.52 -4.21 12.09
CA PHE A 10 -1.12 -4.40 12.46
C PHE A 10 -0.42 -3.11 12.91
N ASP A 11 -1.01 -1.95 12.62
CA ASP A 11 -0.51 -0.64 13.00
C ASP A 11 -1.66 0.36 13.11
N ASN A 12 -1.38 1.58 13.56
CA ASN A 12 -2.33 2.67 13.55
C ASN A 12 -2.73 3.04 12.11
N PRO A 13 -4.00 2.89 11.69
CA PRO A 13 -4.42 3.21 10.33
C PRO A 13 -4.35 4.72 9.99
N TYR A 14 -4.27 5.59 11.00
CA TYR A 14 -4.26 7.03 10.81
C TYR A 14 -3.01 7.68 11.44
N PRO A 15 -2.35 8.65 10.76
CA PRO A 15 -2.65 9.12 9.41
C PRO A 15 -2.28 8.08 8.33
N PRO A 16 -3.01 8.03 7.19
CA PRO A 16 -2.78 7.05 6.12
C PRO A 16 -1.55 7.44 5.28
N ASN A 17 -0.35 7.24 5.84
CA ASN A 17 0.90 7.79 5.31
C ASN A 17 1.82 6.78 4.60
N TYR A 18 1.48 5.49 4.63
CA TYR A 18 2.15 4.46 3.84
C TYR A 18 1.18 3.37 3.38
N GLY A 19 1.56 2.61 2.36
CA GLY A 19 0.64 1.73 1.62
C GLY A 19 -0.21 0.80 2.50
N GLY A 20 0.40 0.12 3.45
CA GLY A 20 -0.31 -0.80 4.35
C GLY A 20 -1.43 -0.11 5.15
N VAL A 21 -1.16 1.05 5.78
CA VAL A 21 -2.17 1.76 6.57
C VAL A 21 -3.19 2.51 5.72
N ILE A 22 -2.80 2.97 4.51
CA ILE A 22 -3.71 3.54 3.51
C ILE A 22 -4.83 2.54 3.20
N ASP A 23 -4.48 1.28 2.91
CA ASP A 23 -5.45 0.24 2.62
C ASP A 23 -6.41 -0.01 3.80
N VAL A 24 -5.89 -0.14 5.02
CA VAL A 24 -6.72 -0.35 6.21
C VAL A 24 -7.66 0.82 6.45
N PHE A 25 -7.17 2.06 6.39
CA PHE A 25 -7.95 3.26 6.67
C PHE A 25 -9.09 3.45 5.67
N TYR A 26 -8.82 3.35 4.37
CA TYR A 26 -9.86 3.52 3.35
C TYR A 26 -10.85 2.35 3.36
N LYS A 27 -10.45 1.14 3.75
CA LYS A 27 -11.39 0.06 4.01
C LYS A 27 -12.34 0.37 5.15
N ILE A 28 -11.84 0.87 6.28
CA ILE A 28 -12.66 1.28 7.42
C ILE A 28 -13.71 2.30 6.97
N LYS A 29 -13.29 3.35 6.24
CA LYS A 29 -14.21 4.38 5.72
C LYS A 29 -15.29 3.80 4.81
N LYS A 30 -14.93 2.89 3.90
CA LYS A 30 -15.88 2.32 2.94
C LYS A 30 -16.84 1.31 3.56
N LEU A 31 -16.38 0.47 4.48
CA LEU A 31 -17.25 -0.44 5.24
C LEU A 31 -18.23 0.35 6.14
N HIS A 32 -17.74 1.38 6.82
CA HIS A 32 -18.59 2.28 7.61
C HIS A 32 -19.66 2.96 6.75
N LYS A 33 -19.28 3.51 5.59
CA LYS A 33 -20.22 4.11 4.63
C LYS A 33 -21.34 3.14 4.21
N LEU A 34 -21.04 1.85 4.11
CA LEU A 34 -22.00 0.78 3.78
C LEU A 34 -22.75 0.22 5.01
N GLY A 35 -22.67 0.90 6.16
CA GLY A 35 -23.44 0.56 7.36
C GLY A 35 -22.87 -0.57 8.22
N VAL A 36 -21.59 -0.94 8.04
CA VAL A 36 -20.92 -1.94 8.89
C VAL A 36 -20.39 -1.29 10.17
N ASP A 37 -20.80 -1.82 11.32
CA ASP A 37 -20.22 -1.47 12.62
C ASP A 37 -18.84 -2.11 12.77
N ILE A 38 -17.83 -1.28 13.06
CA ILE A 38 -16.44 -1.74 13.17
C ILE A 38 -15.97 -1.63 14.62
N ILE A 39 -15.54 -2.75 15.18
CA ILE A 39 -14.75 -2.81 16.42
C ILE A 39 -13.28 -2.95 16.03
N LEU A 40 -12.54 -1.85 16.15
CA LEU A 40 -11.17 -1.74 15.69
C LEU A 40 -10.19 -2.14 16.79
N HIS A 41 -9.21 -2.96 16.44
CA HIS A 41 -8.16 -3.44 17.31
C HIS A 41 -6.80 -3.04 16.73
N ILE A 42 -6.04 -2.20 17.44
CA ILE A 42 -4.83 -1.57 16.91
C ILE A 42 -3.62 -1.94 17.76
N ASN A 43 -2.56 -2.42 17.12
CA ASN A 43 -1.27 -2.64 17.77
C ASN A 43 -0.37 -1.40 17.59
N VAL A 44 -0.06 -0.70 18.68
CA VAL A 44 0.71 0.56 18.70
C VAL A 44 1.90 0.49 19.66
N PHE A 45 2.94 1.29 19.44
CA PHE A 45 4.04 1.39 20.42
C PHE A 45 3.65 2.20 21.66
N ASP A 46 2.84 3.23 21.46
CA ASP A 46 2.28 4.09 22.49
C ASP A 46 0.75 4.04 22.43
N THR A 47 0.12 3.66 23.55
CA THR A 47 -1.34 3.55 23.68
C THR A 47 -1.99 4.86 24.11
N GLN A 48 -1.22 5.88 24.49
CA GLN A 48 -1.74 7.19 24.88
C GLN A 48 -2.10 8.07 23.67
N ASN A 49 -1.41 7.88 22.54
CA ASN A 49 -1.66 8.60 21.30
C ASN A 49 -2.88 8.03 20.54
N GLN A 50 -4.07 8.22 21.12
CA GLN A 50 -5.34 7.86 20.49
C GLN A 50 -5.62 8.74 19.27
N GLN A 51 -6.42 8.23 18.33
CA GLN A 51 -6.70 8.91 17.07
C GLN A 51 -8.20 9.22 16.95
N PRO A 52 -8.63 10.44 17.34
CA PRO A 52 -10.04 10.84 17.28
C PRO A 52 -10.66 10.70 15.89
N GLU A 53 -9.87 10.83 14.82
CA GLU A 53 -10.34 10.64 13.44
C GLU A 53 -10.95 9.25 13.21
N LEU A 54 -10.45 8.20 13.88
CA LEU A 54 -10.95 6.83 13.71
C LEU A 54 -12.31 6.63 14.39
N GLU A 55 -12.63 7.41 15.43
CA GLU A 55 -13.89 7.33 16.18
C GLU A 55 -15.10 7.74 15.32
N LYS A 56 -14.86 8.54 14.27
CA LYS A 56 -15.87 8.90 13.26
C LYS A 56 -16.40 7.68 12.50
N TYR A 57 -15.60 6.61 12.41
CA TYR A 57 -15.91 5.45 11.56
C TYR A 57 -16.05 4.14 12.36
N CYS A 58 -15.51 4.08 13.58
CA CYS A 58 -15.48 2.88 14.40
C CYS A 58 -16.36 3.02 15.64
N LYS A 59 -17.19 2.00 15.90
CA LYS A 59 -18.07 1.95 17.09
C LYS A 59 -17.26 1.87 18.38
N LYS A 60 -16.12 1.16 18.34
CA LYS A 60 -15.21 0.98 19.47
C LYS A 60 -13.80 0.76 18.97
N ILE A 61 -12.82 1.30 19.70
CA ILE A 61 -11.40 1.14 19.39
C ILE A 61 -10.67 0.60 20.62
N TYR A 62 -9.86 -0.43 20.42
CA TYR A 62 -8.96 -0.97 21.44
C TYR A 62 -7.52 -0.83 20.99
N TYR A 63 -6.69 -0.29 21.88
CA TYR A 63 -5.26 -0.11 21.66
C TYR A 63 -4.46 -1.15 22.45
N TYR A 64 -3.51 -1.80 21.78
CA TYR A 64 -2.64 -2.81 22.37
C TYR A 64 -1.18 -2.40 22.22
N LYS A 65 -0.46 -2.35 23.34
CA LYS A 65 0.96 -2.02 23.34
C LYS A 65 1.79 -3.13 22.68
N ARG A 66 2.60 -2.73 21.70
CA ARG A 66 3.59 -3.59 21.04
C ARG A 66 4.79 -3.78 21.94
N LYS A 67 5.26 -5.02 22.05
CA LYS A 67 6.46 -5.38 22.80
C LYS A 67 7.66 -5.24 21.86
N ASN A 68 8.60 -4.37 22.21
CA ASN A 68 9.82 -4.14 21.41
C ASN A 68 11.05 -4.74 22.07
N ASN A 69 10.94 -5.98 22.54
CA ASN A 69 12.01 -6.63 23.27
C ASN A 69 12.90 -7.38 22.27
N PHE A 70 14.22 -7.16 22.34
CA PHE A 70 15.22 -7.86 21.52
C PHE A 70 15.06 -9.39 21.59
N LEU A 71 14.65 -9.91 22.75
CA LEU A 71 14.31 -11.32 22.97
C LEU A 71 13.27 -11.88 21.99
N SER A 72 12.42 -11.03 21.39
CA SER A 72 11.42 -11.44 20.41
C SER A 72 12.04 -11.94 19.10
N LEU A 73 13.29 -11.55 18.78
CA LEU A 73 14.02 -12.03 17.60
C LEU A 73 14.36 -13.52 17.71
N PHE A 74 14.61 -14.01 18.93
CA PHE A 74 14.89 -15.42 19.21
C PHE A 74 13.62 -16.29 19.30
N SER A 75 12.43 -15.69 19.17
CA SER A 75 11.19 -16.46 19.16
C SER A 75 11.09 -17.34 17.93
N ILE A 76 10.45 -18.51 18.08
CA ILE A 76 10.04 -19.37 16.95
C ILE A 76 9.01 -18.65 16.06
N LEU A 77 8.21 -17.76 16.65
CA LEU A 77 7.29 -16.92 15.89
C LEU A 77 8.05 -15.79 15.19
N PRO A 78 7.60 -15.33 14.01
CA PRO A 78 8.15 -14.12 13.41
C PRO A 78 8.10 -12.97 14.41
N PHE A 79 9.17 -12.17 14.46
CA PHE A 79 9.26 -10.98 15.30
C PHE A 79 8.02 -10.09 15.14
N ARG A 80 7.58 -9.92 13.90
CA ARG A 80 6.42 -9.11 13.53
C ARG A 80 5.09 -9.57 14.15
N VAL A 81 4.95 -10.87 14.41
CA VAL A 81 3.79 -11.45 15.09
C VAL A 81 4.00 -11.46 16.61
N LYS A 82 5.19 -11.86 17.06
CA LYS A 82 5.51 -11.96 18.49
C LYS A 82 5.43 -10.60 19.19
N SER A 83 5.93 -9.54 18.57
CA SER A 83 5.86 -8.17 19.09
C SER A 83 4.43 -7.65 19.26
N ARG A 84 3.45 -8.26 18.58
CA ARG A 84 2.01 -7.93 18.64
C ARG A 84 1.20 -8.97 19.42
N SER A 85 1.87 -9.86 20.14
CA SER A 85 1.20 -10.84 20.99
C SER A 85 0.59 -10.16 22.22
N ASN A 86 -0.75 -10.16 22.28
CA ASN A 86 -1.50 -9.58 23.38
C ASN A 86 -2.67 -10.51 23.77
N TYR A 87 -2.75 -10.87 25.05
CA TYR A 87 -3.81 -11.76 25.56
C TYR A 87 -5.17 -11.04 25.64
N GLN A 88 -5.18 -9.75 26.00
CA GLN A 88 -6.39 -8.93 26.04
C GLN A 88 -7.06 -8.83 24.67
N LEU A 89 -6.27 -8.78 23.58
CA LEU A 89 -6.82 -8.87 22.23
C LEU A 89 -7.65 -10.13 22.04
N THR A 90 -7.18 -11.26 22.53
CA THR A 90 -7.92 -12.52 22.41
C THR A 90 -9.21 -12.50 23.24
N ILE A 91 -9.16 -11.96 24.48
CA ILE A 91 -10.34 -11.82 25.33
C ILE A 91 -11.41 -10.98 24.60
N ASN A 92 -11.01 -9.82 24.08
CA ASN A 92 -11.91 -8.90 23.39
C ASN A 92 -12.49 -9.48 22.08
N LEU A 93 -11.73 -10.32 21.37
CA LEU A 93 -12.24 -11.02 20.17
C LEU A 93 -13.20 -12.17 20.50
N LYS A 94 -13.20 -12.66 21.74
CA LYS A 94 -14.08 -13.75 22.20
C LYS A 94 -15.33 -13.25 22.91
N SER A 95 -15.31 -12.01 23.43
CA SER A 95 -16.46 -11.44 24.15
C SER A 95 -17.67 -11.22 23.25
N GLU A 96 -17.45 -11.07 21.94
CA GLU A 96 -18.52 -10.88 20.95
C GLU A 96 -18.27 -11.80 19.76
N THR A 97 -19.20 -12.72 19.49
CA THR A 97 -19.06 -13.71 18.42
C THR A 97 -19.51 -13.14 17.08
N ILE A 98 -18.73 -12.20 16.54
CA ILE A 98 -18.92 -11.59 15.21
C ILE A 98 -17.73 -11.89 14.29
N PRO A 99 -17.86 -11.73 12.96
CA PRO A 99 -16.76 -11.97 12.04
C PRO A 99 -15.51 -11.14 12.34
N ILE A 100 -14.33 -11.72 12.15
CA ILE A 100 -13.04 -11.11 12.43
C ILE A 100 -12.24 -10.99 11.14
N ILE A 101 -11.74 -9.79 10.82
CA ILE A 101 -10.79 -9.57 9.72
C ILE A 101 -9.41 -9.25 10.33
N PHE A 102 -8.42 -10.07 10.03
CA PHE A 102 -7.02 -9.85 10.37
C PHE A 102 -6.27 -9.13 9.24
N GLU A 103 -5.63 -8.01 9.52
CA GLU A 103 -4.78 -7.30 8.55
C GLU A 103 -3.36 -7.87 8.56
N GLY A 104 -2.99 -8.54 7.48
CA GLY A 104 -1.66 -9.11 7.29
C GLY A 104 -1.34 -10.26 8.25
N LEU A 105 -0.22 -10.94 8.02
CA LEU A 105 0.25 -11.99 8.92
C LEU A 105 0.64 -11.44 10.30
N HIS A 106 0.92 -10.14 10.42
CA HIS A 106 1.35 -9.49 11.66
C HIS A 106 0.29 -9.56 12.77
N SER A 107 -0.99 -9.59 12.39
CA SER A 107 -2.13 -9.56 13.32
C SER A 107 -2.61 -10.94 13.74
N ILE A 108 -2.08 -12.03 13.19
CA ILE A 108 -2.66 -13.38 13.33
C ILE A 108 -2.30 -14.09 14.64
N TYR A 109 -1.63 -13.43 15.59
CA TYR A 109 -1.27 -14.08 16.86
C TYR A 109 -2.45 -14.82 17.53
N PRO A 110 -3.68 -14.25 17.58
CA PRO A 110 -4.84 -14.98 18.09
C PRO A 110 -5.15 -16.28 17.32
N LEU A 111 -5.06 -16.28 15.99
CA LEU A 111 -5.29 -17.46 15.11
C LEU A 111 -4.28 -18.59 15.33
N LEU A 112 -3.09 -18.27 15.85
CA LEU A 112 -2.08 -19.29 16.18
C LEU A 112 -2.46 -20.10 17.41
N LYS A 113 -3.19 -19.47 18.35
CA LYS A 113 -3.53 -20.03 19.66
C LYS A 113 -4.97 -20.54 19.75
N PHE A 114 -5.87 -19.97 18.98
CA PHE A 114 -7.31 -20.24 19.08
C PHE A 114 -7.93 -20.44 17.71
N ASN A 115 -9.04 -21.18 17.68
CA ASN A 115 -9.89 -21.32 16.50
C ASN A 115 -11.04 -20.32 16.61
N PHE A 116 -11.30 -19.62 15.51
CA PHE A 116 -12.42 -18.70 15.37
C PHE A 116 -13.29 -19.19 14.22
N LYS A 117 -14.61 -19.19 14.41
CA LYS A 117 -15.57 -19.70 13.42
C LYS A 117 -15.55 -18.87 12.13
N ASP A 118 -15.65 -17.55 12.26
CA ASP A 118 -15.76 -16.61 11.14
C ASP A 118 -14.54 -15.66 11.10
N ALA A 119 -13.34 -16.24 10.97
CA ALA A 119 -12.11 -15.47 10.79
C ALA A 119 -11.69 -15.39 9.33
N TYR A 120 -11.38 -14.18 8.89
CA TYR A 120 -10.88 -13.82 7.58
C TYR A 120 -9.53 -13.13 7.72
N ILE A 121 -8.69 -13.22 6.70
CA ILE A 121 -7.41 -12.50 6.67
C ILE A 121 -7.27 -11.73 5.38
N ARG A 122 -6.80 -10.49 5.46
CA ARG A 122 -6.36 -9.72 4.29
C ARG A 122 -4.85 -9.82 4.16
N THR A 123 -4.37 -10.38 3.06
CA THR A 123 -2.93 -10.53 2.80
C THR A 123 -2.43 -9.38 1.94
N HIS A 124 -1.61 -8.51 2.55
CA HIS A 124 -1.05 -7.32 1.91
C HIS A 124 0.13 -7.65 0.98
N ASN A 125 0.83 -8.75 1.24
CA ASN A 125 1.92 -9.27 0.42
C ASN A 125 2.02 -10.79 0.60
N ILE A 126 2.83 -11.43 -0.24
CA ILE A 126 3.40 -12.75 0.08
C ILE A 126 4.59 -12.54 1.02
N GLU A 127 4.31 -12.36 2.31
CA GLU A 127 5.27 -11.85 3.32
C GLU A 127 6.62 -12.57 3.33
N HIS A 128 6.64 -13.90 3.23
CA HIS A 128 7.89 -14.65 3.24
C HIS A 128 8.74 -14.40 1.99
N LYS A 129 8.13 -14.18 0.82
CA LYS A 129 8.87 -13.80 -0.40
C LYS A 129 9.44 -12.40 -0.27
N TYR A 130 8.64 -11.46 0.26
CA TYR A 130 9.10 -10.10 0.51
C TYR A 130 10.33 -10.07 1.42
N PHE A 131 10.30 -10.79 2.55
CA PHE A 131 11.46 -10.88 3.45
C PHE A 131 12.68 -11.59 2.84
N PHE A 132 12.45 -12.55 1.95
CA PHE A 132 13.54 -13.20 1.21
C PHE A 132 14.23 -12.25 0.23
N GLU A 133 13.48 -11.39 -0.47
CA GLU A 133 14.04 -10.37 -1.35
C GLU A 133 14.77 -9.26 -0.56
N LEU A 134 14.26 -8.88 0.62
CA LEU A 134 14.99 -8.01 1.54
C LEU A 134 16.32 -8.63 1.98
N SER A 135 16.34 -9.93 2.29
CA SER A 135 17.58 -10.64 2.63
C SER A 135 18.58 -10.64 1.47
N LYS A 136 18.14 -10.86 0.23
CA LYS A 136 19.04 -10.85 -0.94
C LYS A 136 19.69 -9.48 -1.17
N SER A 137 18.92 -8.41 -1.02
CA SER A 137 19.34 -7.04 -1.31
C SER A 137 20.11 -6.35 -0.16
N GLU A 138 20.01 -6.87 1.06
CA GLU A 138 20.72 -6.34 2.22
C GLU A 138 22.23 -6.61 2.15
N LYS A 139 23.02 -5.56 2.41
CA LYS A 139 24.49 -5.60 2.40
C LYS A 139 25.06 -6.03 3.75
N ASN A 140 24.39 -5.67 4.85
CA ASN A 140 24.83 -6.05 6.18
C ASN A 140 24.52 -7.53 6.45
N ILE A 141 25.57 -8.34 6.65
CA ILE A 141 25.48 -9.80 6.78
C ILE A 141 24.55 -10.23 7.93
N PHE A 142 24.60 -9.54 9.07
CA PHE A 142 23.73 -9.83 10.22
C PHE A 142 22.26 -9.54 9.91
N LYS A 143 21.95 -8.36 9.35
CA LYS A 143 20.56 -8.02 8.95
C LYS A 143 20.05 -8.95 7.85
N LYS A 144 20.91 -9.33 6.91
CA LYS A 144 20.62 -10.30 5.85
C LYS A 144 20.21 -11.65 6.42
N ALA A 145 20.95 -12.17 7.40
CA ALA A 145 20.61 -13.40 8.11
C ALA A 145 19.28 -13.26 8.88
N LEU A 146 19.06 -12.14 9.57
CA LEU A 146 17.81 -11.88 10.29
C LEU A 146 16.59 -11.89 9.35
N PHE A 147 16.68 -11.23 8.19
CA PHE A 147 15.60 -11.24 7.19
C PHE A 147 15.34 -12.63 6.62
N TYR A 148 16.40 -13.41 6.36
CA TYR A 148 16.27 -14.79 5.90
C TYR A 148 15.54 -15.69 6.91
N VAL A 149 15.95 -15.62 8.18
CA VAL A 149 15.32 -16.36 9.27
C VAL A 149 13.85 -15.94 9.43
N GLU A 150 13.55 -14.64 9.38
CA GLU A 150 12.18 -14.14 9.45
C GLU A 150 11.33 -14.65 8.27
N ALA A 151 11.89 -14.72 7.05
CA ALA A 151 11.21 -15.28 5.88
C ALA A 151 10.80 -16.75 6.11
N ILE A 152 11.70 -17.57 6.68
CA ILE A 152 11.40 -18.97 7.01
C ILE A 152 10.27 -19.06 8.04
N LYS A 153 10.34 -18.26 9.12
CA LYS A 153 9.29 -18.22 10.15
C LYS A 153 7.94 -17.81 9.56
N LEU A 154 7.92 -16.80 8.70
CA LEU A 154 6.72 -16.33 8.00
C LEU A 154 6.12 -17.41 7.10
N ARG A 155 6.97 -18.12 6.33
CA ARG A 155 6.53 -19.24 5.48
C ARG A 155 5.87 -20.34 6.29
N ARG A 156 6.40 -20.65 7.48
CA ARG A 156 5.83 -21.65 8.39
C ARG A 156 4.44 -21.23 8.88
N ILE A 157 4.29 -20.01 9.42
CA ILE A 157 3.02 -19.56 10.00
C ILE A 157 1.94 -19.27 8.95
N GLU A 158 2.30 -19.04 7.69
CA GLU A 158 1.32 -18.87 6.61
C GLU A 158 0.44 -20.12 6.43
N THR A 159 0.93 -21.31 6.80
CA THR A 159 0.11 -22.52 6.79
C THR A 159 -1.09 -22.46 7.75
N ASN A 160 -1.04 -21.60 8.78
CA ASN A 160 -2.17 -21.37 9.69
C ASN A 160 -3.36 -20.69 9.01
N LEU A 161 -3.18 -20.08 7.82
CA LEU A 161 -4.28 -19.47 7.08
C LEU A 161 -5.35 -20.49 6.65
N LYS A 162 -5.03 -21.80 6.65
CA LYS A 162 -6.02 -22.86 6.44
C LYS A 162 -7.18 -22.83 7.45
N ARG A 163 -6.93 -22.28 8.65
CA ARG A 163 -7.92 -22.09 9.73
C ARG A 163 -8.88 -20.94 9.48
N THR A 164 -8.60 -20.06 8.52
CA THR A 164 -9.50 -18.97 8.15
C THR A 164 -10.61 -19.48 7.24
N LYS A 165 -11.77 -18.81 7.30
CA LYS A 165 -12.91 -19.02 6.40
C LYS A 165 -12.65 -18.41 5.03
N GLY A 166 -11.96 -17.27 4.97
CA GLY A 166 -11.57 -16.62 3.72
C GLY A 166 -10.27 -15.83 3.80
N ILE A 167 -9.61 -15.69 2.65
CA ILE A 167 -8.38 -14.94 2.45
C ILE A 167 -8.65 -13.87 1.40
N PHE A 168 -8.53 -12.60 1.76
CA PHE A 168 -8.66 -11.46 0.86
C PHE A 168 -7.29 -11.04 0.35
N THR A 169 -7.04 -11.17 -0.95
CA THR A 169 -5.77 -10.78 -1.58
C THR A 169 -5.91 -9.43 -2.25
N ILE A 170 -4.83 -8.63 -2.26
CA ILE A 170 -4.88 -7.24 -2.74
C ILE A 170 -4.52 -7.06 -4.22
N SER A 171 -3.93 -8.08 -4.87
CA SER A 171 -3.52 -8.04 -6.28
C SER A 171 -3.75 -9.37 -7.00
N PRO A 172 -3.71 -9.36 -8.35
CA PRO A 172 -3.69 -10.60 -9.14
C PRO A 172 -2.50 -11.52 -8.84
N ILE A 173 -1.35 -10.96 -8.44
CA ILE A 173 -0.14 -11.72 -8.10
C ILE A 173 -0.34 -12.48 -6.79
N GLU A 174 -0.81 -11.78 -5.75
CA GLU A 174 -1.16 -12.42 -4.49
C GLU A 174 -2.30 -13.42 -4.68
N GLN A 175 -3.34 -13.05 -5.44
CA GLN A 175 -4.48 -13.94 -5.71
C GLN A 175 -4.02 -15.24 -6.34
N ARG A 176 -3.16 -15.21 -7.37
CA ARG A 176 -2.65 -16.43 -8.00
C ARG A 176 -1.93 -17.32 -6.99
N TYR A 177 -1.14 -16.73 -6.10
CA TYR A 177 -0.40 -17.47 -5.08
C TYR A 177 -1.29 -18.09 -4.00
N PHE A 178 -2.21 -17.31 -3.43
CA PHE A 178 -3.08 -17.80 -2.36
C PHE A 178 -4.19 -18.72 -2.90
N LEU A 179 -4.66 -18.51 -4.13
CA LEU A 179 -5.60 -19.41 -4.80
C LEU A 179 -4.98 -20.79 -5.04
N SER A 180 -3.74 -20.87 -5.52
CA SER A 180 -3.08 -22.17 -5.74
C SER A 180 -2.83 -22.93 -4.43
N LYS A 181 -2.65 -22.21 -3.32
CA LYS A 181 -2.32 -22.80 -2.02
C LYS A 181 -3.55 -23.09 -1.13
N PHE A 182 -4.61 -22.30 -1.22
CA PHE A 182 -5.78 -22.38 -0.34
C PHE A 182 -7.12 -22.51 -1.08
N GLY A 183 -7.09 -22.61 -2.41
CA GLY A 183 -8.28 -22.80 -3.24
C GLY A 183 -9.26 -21.64 -3.15
N LEU A 184 -10.55 -21.95 -3.29
CA LEU A 184 -11.64 -20.98 -3.39
C LEU A 184 -11.84 -20.09 -2.15
N LYS A 185 -11.14 -20.38 -1.03
CA LYS A 185 -11.05 -19.49 0.13
C LYS A 185 -10.37 -18.17 -0.21
N SER A 186 -9.47 -18.16 -1.20
CA SER A 186 -8.78 -16.96 -1.67
C SER A 186 -9.68 -16.17 -2.61
N LYS A 187 -10.03 -14.94 -2.24
CA LYS A 187 -10.84 -14.01 -3.02
C LYS A 187 -10.04 -12.74 -3.28
N TYR A 188 -10.02 -12.32 -4.54
CA TYR A 188 -9.37 -11.08 -4.93
C TYR A 188 -10.23 -9.87 -4.57
N ILE A 189 -9.69 -9.02 -3.70
CA ILE A 189 -10.31 -7.76 -3.25
C ILE A 189 -9.25 -6.65 -3.42
N PRO A 190 -9.33 -5.84 -4.48
CA PRO A 190 -8.37 -4.78 -4.78
C PRO A 190 -8.03 -3.87 -3.59
N ALA A 191 -6.87 -3.21 -3.67
CA ALA A 191 -6.38 -2.32 -2.63
C ALA A 191 -7.32 -1.11 -2.42
N PHE A 192 -7.64 -0.82 -1.16
CA PHE A 192 -8.42 0.35 -0.77
C PHE A 192 -7.54 1.60 -0.81
N HIS A 193 -8.10 2.69 -1.33
CA HIS A 193 -7.39 3.96 -1.51
C HIS A 193 -8.39 5.10 -1.57
N GLU A 194 -7.86 6.33 -1.64
CA GLU A 194 -8.68 7.49 -1.91
C GLU A 194 -9.08 7.54 -3.39
N ALA A 195 -10.25 7.02 -3.73
CA ALA A 195 -10.81 7.10 -5.09
C ALA A 195 -11.45 8.47 -5.35
N LYS A 196 -10.73 9.55 -5.03
CA LYS A 196 -11.15 10.93 -5.28
C LYS A 196 -10.51 11.41 -6.58
N LYS A 197 -11.33 11.82 -7.53
CA LYS A 197 -10.87 12.40 -8.81
C LYS A 197 -10.52 13.86 -8.64
N ASN A 198 -9.62 14.34 -9.50
CA ASN A 198 -9.31 15.74 -9.61
C ASN A 198 -10.15 16.37 -10.73
N ASN A 199 -10.76 17.53 -10.47
CA ASN A 199 -11.69 18.17 -11.41
C ASN A 199 -10.96 19.02 -12.46
N ASN A 200 -9.69 19.39 -12.21
CA ASN A 200 -8.89 20.27 -13.07
C ASN A 200 -7.78 19.52 -13.82
N LEU A 201 -8.14 18.55 -14.66
CA LEU A 201 -7.16 17.79 -15.46
C LEU A 201 -6.99 18.31 -16.89
N PHE A 202 -7.84 19.21 -17.36
CA PHE A 202 -7.82 19.72 -18.74
C PHE A 202 -6.75 20.79 -18.99
N SER A 203 -6.19 21.43 -17.96
CA SER A 203 -5.11 22.39 -18.14
C SER A 203 -3.79 21.67 -18.44
N LYS A 204 -3.05 22.12 -19.46
CA LYS A 204 -1.71 21.58 -19.74
C LYS A 204 -0.76 21.92 -18.58
N GLY A 205 -0.09 20.90 -18.06
CA GLY A 205 0.97 21.09 -17.06
C GLY A 205 2.31 21.42 -17.73
N ASN A 206 3.31 21.82 -16.93
CA ASN A 206 4.63 22.22 -17.42
C ASN A 206 5.80 21.46 -16.78
N PHE A 207 5.53 20.40 -15.98
CA PHE A 207 6.57 19.59 -15.35
C PHE A 207 6.21 18.11 -15.25
N ILE A 208 7.23 17.29 -15.03
CA ILE A 208 7.14 15.87 -14.68
C ILE A 208 7.18 15.72 -13.16
N LEU A 209 6.27 14.94 -12.58
CA LEU A 209 6.22 14.65 -11.15
C LEU A 209 6.69 13.23 -10.85
N TYR A 210 7.68 13.11 -9.96
CA TYR A 210 7.94 11.88 -9.20
C TYR A 210 7.67 12.15 -7.73
N HIS A 211 6.88 11.30 -7.06
CA HIS A 211 6.62 11.44 -5.62
C HIS A 211 7.02 10.17 -4.84
N GLY A 212 7.33 10.26 -3.54
CA GLY A 212 7.56 9.05 -2.72
C GLY A 212 8.02 9.32 -1.29
N ASN A 213 8.06 8.27 -0.48
CA ASN A 213 8.70 8.34 0.84
C ASN A 213 10.21 8.22 0.66
N LEU A 214 10.91 9.37 0.67
CA LEU A 214 12.35 9.47 0.41
C LEU A 214 13.23 9.07 1.61
N ASN A 215 12.64 8.47 2.65
CA ASN A 215 13.38 7.70 3.66
C ASN A 215 13.57 6.23 3.23
N VAL A 216 12.80 5.75 2.24
CA VAL A 216 12.91 4.40 1.70
C VAL A 216 13.98 4.39 0.61
N SER A 217 14.97 3.51 0.74
CA SER A 217 16.11 3.40 -0.19
C SER A 217 15.65 3.18 -1.64
N GLU A 218 14.64 2.35 -1.86
CA GLU A 218 14.05 2.11 -3.18
C GLU A 218 13.57 3.40 -3.86
N ASN A 219 12.82 4.24 -3.13
CA ASN A 219 12.31 5.50 -3.66
C ASN A 219 13.44 6.49 -3.96
N VAL A 220 14.51 6.47 -3.16
CA VAL A 220 15.71 7.30 -3.38
C VAL A 220 16.45 6.81 -4.63
N THR A 221 16.62 5.51 -4.81
CA THR A 221 17.25 4.94 -6.02
C THR A 221 16.48 5.32 -7.29
N ALA A 222 15.15 5.22 -7.27
CA ALA A 222 14.32 5.67 -8.40
C ALA A 222 14.44 7.18 -8.64
N ALA A 223 14.46 8.00 -7.60
CA ALA A 223 14.67 9.45 -7.73
C ALA A 223 16.05 9.78 -8.35
N MET A 224 17.12 9.13 -7.89
CA MET A 224 18.47 9.30 -8.44
C MET A 224 18.56 8.89 -9.90
N PHE A 225 17.91 7.79 -10.28
CA PHE A 225 17.81 7.38 -11.68
C PHE A 225 17.11 8.44 -12.54
N LEU A 226 16.00 9.01 -12.05
CA LEU A 226 15.28 10.06 -12.77
C LEU A 226 16.08 11.35 -12.88
N ILE A 227 16.89 11.71 -11.87
CA ILE A 227 17.84 12.81 -12.00
C ILE A 227 18.82 12.53 -13.15
N ASP A 228 19.39 11.32 -13.22
CA ASP A 228 20.28 10.96 -14.33
C ASP A 228 19.59 11.03 -15.70
N VAL A 229 18.31 10.66 -15.78
CA VAL A 229 17.51 10.76 -17.00
C VAL A 229 17.34 12.21 -17.44
N TYR A 230 16.96 13.11 -16.53
CA TYR A 230 16.53 14.48 -16.88
C TYR A 230 17.58 15.58 -16.71
N LYS A 231 18.74 15.33 -16.07
CA LYS A 231 19.76 16.36 -15.76
C LYS A 231 20.26 17.20 -16.93
N ASN A 232 20.23 16.66 -18.15
CA ASN A 232 20.67 17.34 -19.37
C ASN A 232 19.52 17.49 -20.38
N SER A 233 18.28 17.52 -19.90
CA SER A 233 17.09 17.65 -20.74
C SER A 233 16.44 19.03 -20.57
N GLU A 234 15.64 19.44 -21.53
CA GLU A 234 14.84 20.67 -21.47
C GLU A 234 13.63 20.57 -20.51
N PHE A 235 13.36 19.38 -19.98
CA PHE A 235 12.15 19.14 -19.19
C PHE A 235 12.36 19.39 -17.70
N ASN A 236 11.36 20.01 -17.08
CA ASN A 236 11.36 20.27 -15.64
C ASN A 236 10.90 19.04 -14.85
N LEU A 237 11.75 18.53 -13.95
CA LEU A 237 11.44 17.43 -13.05
C LEU A 237 11.20 17.95 -11.62
N VAL A 238 10.02 17.65 -11.08
CA VAL A 238 9.69 17.86 -9.67
C VAL A 238 9.76 16.53 -8.93
N ILE A 239 10.66 16.46 -7.94
CA ILE A 239 10.79 15.33 -7.02
C ILE A 239 10.12 15.70 -5.71
N ALA A 240 8.98 15.06 -5.42
CA ALA A 240 8.20 15.30 -4.23
C ALA A 240 8.39 14.21 -3.16
N GLY A 241 8.52 14.59 -1.89
CA GLY A 241 8.60 13.59 -0.82
C GLY A 241 8.40 14.11 0.59
N THR A 242 8.05 13.19 1.50
CA THR A 242 7.78 13.47 2.92
C THR A 242 9.06 13.63 3.75
N PHE A 243 10.23 13.33 3.20
CA PHE A 243 11.52 13.35 3.92
C PHE A 243 12.61 14.06 3.12
N LYS A 244 13.39 14.90 3.79
CA LYS A 244 14.55 15.60 3.22
C LYS A 244 15.79 14.71 3.26
N ASN A 245 15.99 13.94 2.20
CA ASN A 245 17.21 13.15 2.03
C ASN A 245 18.38 14.05 1.61
N LYS A 246 19.38 14.25 2.49
CA LYS A 246 20.51 15.18 2.24
C LYS A 246 21.31 14.84 0.98
N LEU A 247 21.53 13.55 0.68
CA LEU A 247 22.28 13.13 -0.50
C LEU A 247 21.51 13.45 -1.78
N LEU A 248 20.22 13.15 -1.79
CA LEU A 248 19.34 13.45 -2.91
C LEU A 248 19.23 14.96 -3.16
N LEU A 249 19.06 15.76 -2.11
CA LEU A 249 18.98 17.22 -2.22
C LEU A 249 20.27 17.83 -2.79
N ARG A 250 21.44 17.32 -2.37
CA ARG A 250 22.73 17.76 -2.94
C ARG A 250 22.83 17.46 -4.43
N GLU A 251 22.27 16.34 -4.88
CA GLU A 251 22.27 16.00 -6.31
C GLU A 251 21.28 16.86 -7.09
N ILE A 252 20.07 17.09 -6.55
CA ILE A 252 19.05 17.95 -7.16
C ILE A 252 19.60 19.37 -7.38
N ASN A 253 20.27 19.94 -6.38
CA ASN A 253 20.79 21.32 -6.43
C ASN A 253 21.91 21.54 -7.46
N LYS A 254 22.35 20.51 -8.19
CA LYS A 254 23.32 20.65 -9.28
C LYS A 254 22.68 20.96 -10.64
N HIS A 255 21.35 20.86 -10.74
CA HIS A 255 20.62 20.89 -12.01
C HIS A 255 19.46 21.88 -11.93
N ASP A 256 19.46 22.92 -12.77
CA ASP A 256 18.46 24.00 -12.71
C ASP A 256 17.04 23.56 -13.08
N ASN A 257 16.91 22.49 -13.88
CA ASN A 257 15.63 21.95 -14.32
C ASN A 257 15.03 20.91 -13.35
N ILE A 258 15.65 20.70 -12.18
CA ILE A 258 15.20 19.71 -11.19
C ILE A 258 14.94 20.38 -9.85
N VAL A 259 13.74 20.22 -9.31
CA VAL A 259 13.33 20.84 -8.04
C VAL A 259 12.80 19.80 -7.06
N TYR A 260 13.16 19.96 -5.79
CA TYR A 260 12.56 19.21 -4.70
C TYR A 260 11.34 19.92 -4.13
N ASN A 261 10.21 19.22 -4.00
CA ASN A 261 8.99 19.74 -3.37
C ASN A 261 8.60 18.92 -2.12
N PRO A 262 8.65 19.49 -0.90
CA PRO A 262 8.19 18.77 0.29
C PRO A 262 6.67 18.55 0.24
N ILE A 263 6.21 17.34 0.59
CA ILE A 263 4.78 17.01 0.70
C ILE A 263 4.44 16.64 2.15
N PRO A 264 4.16 17.63 3.02
CA PRO A 264 3.86 17.37 4.44
C PRO A 264 2.53 16.66 4.65
N ASN A 265 1.60 16.77 3.70
CA ASN A 265 0.26 16.18 3.77
C ASN A 265 -0.23 15.75 2.36
N GLN A 266 -1.39 15.10 2.31
CA GLN A 266 -1.99 14.61 1.06
C GLN A 266 -2.47 15.74 0.15
N GLU A 267 -2.87 16.89 0.73
CA GLU A 267 -3.39 18.03 -0.01
C GLU A 267 -2.32 18.66 -0.92
N GLU A 268 -1.09 18.79 -0.43
CA GLU A 268 0.05 19.26 -1.23
C GLU A 268 0.38 18.31 -2.38
N LEU A 269 0.26 16.99 -2.16
CA LEU A 269 0.45 16.02 -3.24
C LEU A 269 -0.69 16.10 -4.28
N ASP A 270 -1.92 16.38 -3.86
CA ASP A 270 -3.06 16.54 -4.76
C ASP A 270 -2.92 17.79 -5.65
N LYS A 271 -2.37 18.89 -5.11
CA LYS A 271 -2.00 20.08 -5.90
C LYS A 271 -0.97 19.74 -6.98
N LEU A 272 0.07 19.00 -6.62
CA LEU A 272 1.09 18.56 -7.58
C LEU A 272 0.50 17.65 -8.67
N PHE A 273 -0.40 16.73 -8.32
CA PHE A 273 -1.09 15.90 -9.31
C PHE A 273 -1.91 16.72 -10.30
N ALA A 274 -2.58 17.78 -9.83
CA ALA A 274 -3.36 18.69 -10.68
C ALA A 274 -2.47 19.43 -11.70
N GLN A 275 -1.30 19.89 -11.25
CA GLN A 275 -0.43 20.76 -12.02
C GLN A 275 0.53 19.99 -12.94
N ALA A 276 0.99 18.82 -12.50
CA ALA A 276 1.90 17.99 -13.30
C ALA A 276 1.28 17.64 -14.66
N HIS A 277 2.10 17.65 -15.70
CA HIS A 277 1.67 17.17 -17.01
C HIS A 277 1.84 15.65 -17.12
N ILE A 278 2.96 15.16 -16.60
CA ILE A 278 3.35 13.76 -16.62
C ILE A 278 3.68 13.34 -15.20
N ASN A 279 3.17 12.21 -14.78
CA ASN A 279 3.57 11.54 -13.55
C ASN A 279 4.47 10.37 -13.90
N ILE A 280 5.70 10.37 -13.40
CA ILE A 280 6.65 9.29 -13.67
C ILE A 280 6.75 8.35 -12.46
N LEU A 281 6.55 7.06 -12.71
CA LEU A 281 6.46 6.02 -11.70
C LEU A 281 7.44 4.89 -12.03
N ILE A 282 8.67 4.97 -11.51
CA ILE A 282 9.72 3.97 -11.69
C ILE A 282 9.95 3.22 -10.37
N THR A 283 10.08 1.89 -10.46
CA THR A 283 10.56 1.03 -9.37
C THR A 283 11.51 -0.03 -9.91
N PHE A 284 12.45 -0.49 -9.08
CA PHE A 284 13.35 -1.60 -9.40
C PHE A 284 12.99 -2.89 -8.64
N GLN A 285 11.85 -2.91 -7.94
CA GLN A 285 11.35 -4.06 -7.19
C GLN A 285 9.90 -4.36 -7.57
N ASN A 286 9.59 -5.63 -7.81
CA ASN A 286 8.24 -6.08 -8.16
C ASN A 286 7.45 -6.48 -6.90
N THR A 287 7.27 -5.54 -5.96
CA THR A 287 6.57 -5.82 -4.69
C THR A 287 5.31 -4.97 -4.54
N GLY A 288 4.16 -5.66 -4.45
CA GLY A 288 2.87 -5.11 -4.02
C GLY A 288 2.20 -4.15 -5.02
N ILE A 289 0.86 -4.10 -5.02
CA ILE A 289 0.11 -3.06 -5.73
C ILE A 289 0.36 -1.71 -5.04
N LYS A 290 1.25 -0.91 -5.62
CA LYS A 290 0.96 0.24 -6.50
C LYS A 290 -0.24 1.12 -6.12
N LEU A 291 -0.53 1.28 -4.83
CA LEU A 291 -1.37 2.38 -4.32
C LEU A 291 -0.90 3.73 -4.86
N LYS A 292 0.41 3.87 -5.09
CA LYS A 292 1.01 5.00 -5.81
C LYS A 292 0.46 5.16 -7.23
N LEU A 293 0.42 4.06 -8.01
CA LEU A 293 -0.15 4.05 -9.37
C LEU A 293 -1.64 4.36 -9.35
N LEU A 294 -2.41 3.69 -8.49
CA LEU A 294 -3.85 3.93 -8.36
C LEU A 294 -4.11 5.40 -8.00
N ASN A 295 -3.45 5.92 -6.97
CA ASN A 295 -3.60 7.33 -6.57
C ASN A 295 -3.28 8.29 -7.72
N THR A 296 -2.22 8.01 -8.49
CA THR A 296 -1.84 8.80 -9.66
C THR A 296 -2.88 8.71 -10.78
N LEU A 297 -3.43 7.52 -11.05
CA LEU A 297 -4.45 7.31 -12.08
C LEU A 297 -5.76 8.04 -11.76
N TYR A 298 -6.12 8.15 -10.48
CA TYR A 298 -7.31 8.90 -10.06
C TYR A 298 -7.10 10.42 -10.08
N LYS A 299 -5.89 10.90 -9.82
CA LYS A 299 -5.65 12.32 -9.51
C LYS A 299 -4.80 13.09 -10.52
N GLY A 300 -4.02 12.39 -11.34
CA GLY A 300 -3.05 12.98 -12.26
C GLY A 300 -3.40 12.80 -13.74
N LYS A 301 -2.62 13.46 -14.60
CA LYS A 301 -2.71 13.38 -16.07
C LYS A 301 -1.92 12.18 -16.60
N PHE A 302 -1.07 12.34 -17.62
CA PHE A 302 -0.32 11.23 -18.22
C PHE A 302 0.60 10.53 -17.21
N ILE A 303 0.82 9.22 -17.43
CA ILE A 303 1.71 8.41 -16.59
C ILE A 303 2.76 7.74 -17.46
N ILE A 304 4.02 7.94 -17.13
CA ILE A 304 5.13 7.10 -17.61
C ILE A 304 5.50 6.14 -16.49
N ALA A 305 5.57 4.85 -16.79
CA ALA A 305 5.91 3.82 -15.81
C ALA A 305 6.82 2.77 -16.43
N ASN A 306 7.69 2.15 -15.66
CA ASN A 306 8.47 1.02 -16.16
C ASN A 306 7.70 -0.31 -16.02
N LYS A 307 8.19 -1.36 -16.67
CA LYS A 307 7.56 -2.69 -16.65
C LYS A 307 7.32 -3.17 -15.21
N PHE A 308 8.28 -3.00 -14.30
CA PHE A 308 8.12 -3.37 -12.90
C PHE A 308 6.93 -2.65 -12.23
N MET A 309 6.73 -1.37 -12.53
CA MET A 309 5.61 -0.57 -12.02
C MET A 309 4.24 -0.94 -12.60
N VAL A 310 4.11 -1.64 -13.72
CA VAL A 310 2.77 -1.96 -14.28
C VAL A 310 2.48 -3.43 -14.52
N GLU A 311 3.48 -4.30 -14.56
CA GLU A 311 3.31 -5.71 -14.92
C GLU A 311 2.28 -6.44 -14.03
N LYS A 312 1.36 -7.14 -14.69
CA LYS A 312 0.30 -7.99 -14.13
C LYS A 312 -0.65 -7.24 -13.20
N THR A 313 -0.89 -5.96 -13.48
CA THR A 313 -1.80 -5.12 -12.69
C THR A 313 -3.18 -5.00 -13.29
N GLY A 314 -3.32 -5.16 -14.61
CA GLY A 314 -4.53 -4.76 -15.34
C GLY A 314 -4.59 -3.26 -15.64
N LEU A 315 -3.57 -2.49 -15.26
CA LEU A 315 -3.47 -1.03 -15.44
C LEU A 315 -2.42 -0.64 -16.50
N GLU A 316 -1.81 -1.62 -17.16
CA GLU A 316 -0.72 -1.43 -18.14
C GLU A 316 -1.14 -0.48 -19.27
N LYS A 317 -2.37 -0.61 -19.75
CA LYS A 317 -2.91 0.20 -20.86
C LYS A 317 -3.06 1.68 -20.50
N LEU A 318 -3.19 2.01 -19.22
CA LEU A 318 -3.38 3.38 -18.74
C LEU A 318 -2.06 4.16 -18.58
N CYS A 319 -0.93 3.54 -18.92
CA CYS A 319 0.41 4.12 -18.77
C CYS A 319 1.19 4.02 -20.08
N LYS A 320 2.15 4.92 -20.29
CA LYS A 320 3.22 4.75 -21.26
C LYS A 320 4.36 3.97 -20.61
N ILE A 321 4.71 2.83 -21.21
CA ILE A 321 5.71 1.93 -20.64
C ILE A 321 7.10 2.30 -21.17
N ALA A 322 8.01 2.69 -20.27
CA ALA A 322 9.39 3.04 -20.61
C ALA A 322 10.34 2.53 -19.52
N ASN A 323 11.41 1.82 -19.91
CA ASN A 323 12.28 1.07 -19.00
C ASN A 323 13.68 1.66 -18.85
N ASN A 324 14.15 2.39 -19.85
CA ASN A 324 15.48 3.01 -19.87
C ASN A 324 15.39 4.52 -20.15
N LYS A 325 16.53 5.18 -20.05
CA LYS A 325 16.64 6.64 -20.21
C LYS A 325 16.14 7.12 -21.57
N GLN A 326 16.51 6.44 -22.65
CA GLN A 326 16.12 6.81 -24.00
C GLN A 326 14.61 6.72 -24.20
N GLU A 327 14.00 5.61 -23.77
CA GLU A 327 12.55 5.41 -23.83
C GLU A 327 11.80 6.45 -22.99
N ILE A 328 12.28 6.74 -21.78
CA ILE A 328 11.63 7.72 -20.89
C ILE A 328 11.64 9.12 -21.51
N LEU A 329 12.77 9.56 -22.07
CA LEU A 329 12.87 10.87 -22.71
C LEU A 329 12.00 10.95 -23.98
N ALA A 330 11.97 9.88 -24.80
CA ALA A 330 11.13 9.82 -25.99
C ALA A 330 9.63 9.90 -25.63
N GLU A 331 9.17 9.14 -24.64
CA GLU A 331 7.79 9.21 -24.16
C GLU A 331 7.47 10.55 -23.50
N THR A 332 8.43 11.15 -22.78
CA THR A 332 8.27 12.50 -22.21
C THR A 332 7.99 13.52 -23.31
N LEU A 333 8.83 13.55 -24.35
CA LEU A 333 8.67 14.44 -25.50
C LEU A 333 7.32 14.22 -26.21
N ASN A 334 6.94 12.96 -26.43
CA ASN A 334 5.68 12.61 -27.10
C ASN A 334 4.46 13.06 -26.28
N LEU A 335 4.50 12.92 -24.96
CA LEU A 335 3.39 13.30 -24.10
C LEU A 335 3.27 14.82 -23.96
N PHE A 336 4.37 15.56 -23.85
CA PHE A 336 4.31 17.03 -23.84
C PHE A 336 3.78 17.66 -25.14
N LYS A 337 3.75 16.92 -26.25
CA LYS A 337 3.10 17.32 -27.49
C LYS A 337 1.59 17.08 -27.50
N LYS A 338 1.04 16.42 -26.48
CA LYS A 338 -0.38 16.06 -26.37
C LYS A 338 -1.08 16.87 -25.28
N GLU A 339 -2.39 17.01 -25.44
CA GLU A 339 -3.27 17.48 -24.38
C GLU A 339 -3.96 16.30 -23.71
N PHE A 340 -4.20 16.41 -22.40
CA PHE A 340 -4.88 15.36 -21.65
C PHE A 340 -6.39 15.50 -21.87
N SER A 341 -6.98 14.57 -22.62
CA SER A 341 -8.34 14.71 -23.16
C SER A 341 -9.42 14.01 -22.32
N SER A 342 -10.68 14.25 -22.67
CA SER A 342 -11.84 13.56 -22.10
C SER A 342 -11.80 12.05 -22.35
N GLU A 343 -11.28 11.62 -23.50
CA GLU A 343 -11.20 10.21 -23.88
C GLU A 343 -10.25 9.45 -22.96
N GLU A 344 -9.11 10.06 -22.61
CA GLU A 344 -8.16 9.51 -21.62
C GLU A 344 -8.81 9.33 -20.24
N ILE A 345 -9.67 10.27 -19.83
CA ILE A 345 -10.43 10.17 -18.57
C ILE A 345 -11.43 9.01 -18.65
N LEU A 346 -12.22 8.93 -19.72
CA LEU A 346 -13.23 7.89 -19.90
C LEU A 346 -12.60 6.48 -19.95
N GLU A 347 -11.50 6.31 -20.68
CA GLU A 347 -10.77 5.03 -20.73
C GLU A 347 -10.29 4.61 -19.34
N ARG A 348 -9.72 5.56 -18.57
CA ARG A 348 -9.32 5.31 -17.18
C ARG A 348 -10.49 4.90 -16.32
N GLU A 349 -11.62 5.59 -16.41
CA GLU A 349 -12.79 5.30 -15.58
C GLU A 349 -13.35 3.90 -15.82
N LEU A 350 -13.37 3.45 -17.07
CA LEU A 350 -13.83 2.11 -17.44
C LEU A 350 -12.97 1.02 -16.77
N ILE A 351 -11.64 1.16 -16.84
CA ILE A 351 -10.70 0.19 -16.26
C ILE A 351 -10.66 0.29 -14.73
N LEU A 352 -10.65 1.51 -14.17
CA LEU A 352 -10.58 1.74 -12.72
C LEU A 352 -11.83 1.31 -11.96
N LYS A 353 -12.95 1.06 -12.66
CA LYS A 353 -14.19 0.55 -12.06
C LYS A 353 -13.97 -0.72 -11.24
N GLU A 354 -13.10 -1.62 -11.69
CA GLU A 354 -12.76 -2.85 -10.96
C GLU A 354 -12.00 -2.59 -9.66
N PHE A 355 -11.26 -1.48 -9.60
CA PHE A 355 -10.44 -1.07 -8.46
C PHE A 355 -11.20 -0.14 -7.50
N ASN A 356 -12.50 0.09 -7.73
CA ASN A 356 -13.28 0.96 -6.87
C ASN A 356 -13.33 0.42 -5.42
N PRO A 357 -12.91 1.21 -4.41
CA PRO A 357 -12.89 0.78 -3.01
C PRO A 357 -14.29 0.50 -2.43
N GLU A 358 -15.34 1.12 -2.96
CA GLU A 358 -16.73 0.87 -2.56
C GLU A 358 -17.21 -0.51 -3.05
N THR A 359 -16.94 -0.84 -4.31
CA THR A 359 -17.16 -2.19 -4.86
C THR A 359 -16.38 -3.24 -4.08
N SER A 360 -15.14 -2.93 -3.68
CA SER A 360 -14.30 -3.82 -2.87
C SER A 360 -14.88 -4.05 -1.46
N ALA A 361 -15.41 -3.01 -0.83
CA ALA A 361 -16.10 -3.13 0.46
C ALA A 361 -17.38 -3.96 0.33
N GLN A 362 -18.18 -3.75 -0.72
CA GLN A 362 -19.39 -4.52 -0.96
C GLN A 362 -19.07 -6.02 -1.13
N LYS A 363 -18.03 -6.36 -1.90
CA LYS A 363 -17.57 -7.77 -2.03
C LYS A 363 -17.19 -8.38 -0.67
N ILE A 364 -16.52 -7.63 0.21
CA ILE A 364 -16.20 -8.10 1.57
C ILE A 364 -17.50 -8.38 2.34
N ILE A 365 -18.46 -7.46 2.29
CA ILE A 365 -19.75 -7.59 2.97
C ILE A 365 -20.48 -8.85 2.49
N ASP A 366 -20.52 -9.06 1.17
CA ASP A 366 -21.22 -10.20 0.57
C ASP A 366 -20.57 -11.54 0.95
N ILE A 367 -19.23 -11.58 1.08
CA ILE A 367 -18.51 -12.81 1.48
C ILE A 367 -18.67 -13.11 2.99
N ILE A 368 -18.87 -12.08 3.81
CA ILE A 368 -18.93 -12.22 5.27
C ILE A 368 -20.35 -12.49 5.76
N PHE A 369 -21.34 -11.82 5.18
CA PHE A 369 -22.71 -11.76 5.70
C PHE A 369 -23.77 -12.44 4.82
N ASN A 370 -23.42 -12.86 3.61
CA ASN A 370 -24.26 -13.72 2.76
C ASN A 370 -23.61 -15.11 2.69
#